data_AF-A0A6J0HE97-F1
#
_entry.id   AF-A0A6J0HE97-F1
#
_cell.length_a   1.000
_cell.length_b   1.000
_cell.length_c   1.000
_cell.angle_alpha   90.00
_cell.angle_beta   90.00
_cell.angle_gamma   90.00
#
_symmetry.space_group_name_H-M   'P 1'
#
loop_
_entity.id
_entity.type
_entity.pdbx_description
1 polymer ?
#
loop_
_entity_poly.entity_id
_entity_poly.type
_entity_poly.pdbx_seq_one_letter_code
_entity_poly.pdbx_strand_id
1 'polypeptide(L)'
;FVVDSLLVLAFVSAAEEYLSFAFEHCHRSSQKNKRMILIYLLPVKMLLGHMPTVQLLKKYDLMQFAEVTKSVSEGNLLLLNDALTKHETFFIRCGIFLILEKLKIITYRNLFKKVYLLLKTHQLSLDAFLIALKFMQVEDVDIDEVQCILANLIYMGHIKGYISHQHQKLVVSKQNPFPPLSTVC
;
A
#
# COMPACT_ATOMS: atom_id res chain seq x y z
N PHE A 1 -5.23 -16.18 -5.23
CA PHE A 1 -4.43 -14.94 -5.17
C PHE A 1 -5.06 -13.76 -5.90
N VAL A 2 -5.38 -13.84 -7.21
CA VAL A 2 -6.00 -12.70 -7.94
C VAL A 2 -7.46 -12.46 -7.53
N VAL A 3 -8.23 -13.52 -7.30
CA VAL A 3 -9.67 -13.43 -6.99
C VAL A 3 -9.94 -12.87 -5.57
N ASP A 4 -9.13 -13.24 -4.57
CA ASP A 4 -9.21 -12.68 -3.19
C ASP A 4 -8.71 -11.24 -3.08
N SER A 5 -7.94 -10.76 -4.05
CA SER A 5 -7.44 -9.38 -4.05
C SER A 5 -8.51 -8.40 -4.52
N LEU A 6 -9.24 -8.74 -5.58
CA LEU A 6 -10.37 -7.96 -6.10
C LEU A 6 -11.57 -7.94 -5.15
N LEU A 7 -11.91 -9.07 -4.52
CA LEU A 7 -13.06 -9.13 -3.62
C LEU A 7 -12.88 -8.22 -2.40
N VAL A 8 -11.66 -8.12 -1.86
CA VAL A 8 -11.40 -7.24 -0.72
C VAL A 8 -11.40 -5.77 -1.12
N LEU A 9 -10.87 -5.41 -2.29
CA LEU A 9 -10.83 -4.02 -2.78
C LEU A 9 -12.24 -3.45 -3.00
N ALA A 10 -13.16 -4.23 -3.58
CA ALA A 10 -14.53 -3.81 -3.86
C ALA A 10 -15.33 -3.39 -2.60
N PHE A 11 -14.92 -3.84 -1.41
CA PHE A 11 -15.56 -3.46 -0.14
C PHE A 11 -14.78 -2.43 0.67
N VAL A 12 -13.59 -1.97 0.23
CA VAL A 12 -12.76 -1.01 0.99
C VAL A 12 -13.50 0.31 1.17
N SER A 13 -14.14 0.82 0.11
CA SER A 13 -14.87 2.10 0.17
C SER A 13 -16.09 2.02 1.10
N ALA A 14 -16.87 0.94 1.03
CA ALA A 14 -17.99 0.73 1.95
C ALA A 14 -17.53 0.51 3.40
N ALA A 15 -16.44 -0.23 3.60
CA ALA A 15 -15.84 -0.40 4.93
C ALA A 15 -15.34 0.92 5.50
N GLU A 16 -14.76 1.79 4.67
CA GLU A 16 -14.34 3.13 5.08
C GLU A 16 -15.52 3.96 5.58
N GLU A 17 -16.64 3.93 4.85
CA GLU A 17 -17.84 4.69 5.20
C GLU A 17 -18.40 4.21 6.56
N TYR A 18 -18.63 2.90 6.72
CA TYR A 18 -19.19 2.34 7.94
C TYR A 18 -18.27 2.52 9.15
N LEU A 19 -16.96 2.30 9.00
CA LEU A 19 -16.01 2.43 10.10
C LEU A 19 -15.77 3.90 10.46
N SER A 20 -15.76 4.81 9.49
CA SER A 20 -15.67 6.26 9.74
C SER A 20 -16.92 6.73 10.49
N PHE A 21 -18.11 6.35 10.03
CA PHE A 21 -19.38 6.65 10.70
C PHE A 21 -19.35 6.15 12.15
N ALA A 22 -18.96 4.89 12.37
CA ALA A 22 -18.87 4.32 13.72
C ALA A 22 -17.88 5.08 14.60
N PHE A 23 -16.71 5.47 14.08
CA PHE A 23 -15.68 6.19 14.84
C PHE A 23 -16.14 7.59 15.25
N GLU A 24 -16.81 8.29 14.36
CA GLU A 24 -17.32 9.65 14.56
C GLU A 24 -18.49 9.67 15.57
N HIS A 25 -19.42 8.73 15.44
CA HIS A 25 -20.61 8.62 16.30
C HIS A 25 -20.37 7.85 17.60
N CYS A 26 -19.20 7.22 17.76
CA CYS A 26 -18.82 6.60 19.03
C CYS A 26 -18.67 7.67 20.12
N HIS A 27 -19.27 7.40 21.29
CA HIS A 27 -19.27 8.31 22.42
C HIS A 27 -17.85 8.74 22.81
N ARG A 28 -17.64 10.04 23.07
CA ARG A 28 -16.30 10.63 23.27
C ARG A 28 -15.54 10.06 24.46
N SER A 29 -16.24 9.61 25.52
CA SER A 29 -15.61 8.98 26.68
C SER A 29 -15.25 7.50 26.45
N SER A 30 -15.80 6.85 25.43
CA SER A 30 -15.60 5.42 25.15
C SER A 30 -14.30 5.17 24.36
N GLN A 31 -13.16 5.53 24.96
CA GLN A 31 -11.83 5.42 24.33
C GLN A 31 -11.51 4.00 23.85
N LYS A 32 -11.89 2.98 24.62
CA LYS A 32 -11.71 1.57 24.24
C LYS A 32 -12.43 1.23 22.93
N ASN A 33 -13.67 1.68 22.78
CA ASN A 33 -14.47 1.42 21.58
C ASN A 33 -13.91 2.17 20.37
N LYS A 34 -13.54 3.46 20.55
CA LYS A 34 -12.87 4.23 19.49
C LYS A 34 -11.56 3.59 19.03
N ARG A 35 -10.78 3.06 19.97
CA ARG A 35 -9.55 2.31 19.67
C ARG A 35 -9.85 1.04 18.87
N MET A 36 -10.86 0.25 19.25
CA MET A 36 -11.25 -0.95 18.50
C MET A 36 -11.67 -0.61 17.07
N ILE A 37 -12.49 0.43 16.88
CA ILE A 37 -12.89 0.88 15.54
C ILE A 37 -11.67 1.32 14.72
N LEU A 38 -10.76 2.09 15.33
CA LEU A 38 -9.54 2.55 14.67
C LEU A 38 -8.64 1.41 14.19
N ILE A 39 -8.54 0.31 14.93
CA ILE A 39 -7.73 -0.85 14.52
C ILE A 39 -8.14 -1.36 13.13
N TYR A 40 -9.43 -1.33 12.80
CA TYR A 40 -9.93 -1.72 11.48
C TYR A 40 -9.95 -0.57 10.48
N LEU A 41 -10.25 0.65 10.94
CA LEU A 41 -10.32 1.84 10.07
C LEU A 41 -8.94 2.22 9.51
N LEU A 42 -7.86 2.05 10.30
CA LEU A 42 -6.51 2.43 9.90
C LEU A 42 -6.02 1.69 8.63
N PRO A 43 -6.02 0.35 8.55
CA PRO A 43 -5.70 -0.38 7.33
C PRO A 43 -6.53 0.07 6.11
N VAL A 44 -7.83 0.27 6.30
CA VAL A 44 -8.76 0.69 5.24
C VAL A 44 -8.41 2.08 4.70
N LYS A 45 -8.20 3.07 5.60
CA LYS A 45 -7.76 4.42 5.21
C LYS A 45 -6.41 4.38 4.50
N MET A 46 -5.46 3.58 4.97
CA MET A 46 -4.15 3.43 4.33
C MET A 46 -4.26 2.84 2.92
N LEU A 47 -5.16 1.86 2.70
CA LEU A 47 -5.43 1.30 1.37
C LEU A 47 -5.95 2.36 0.39
N LEU A 48 -6.75 3.30 0.87
CA LEU A 48 -7.25 4.45 0.09
C LEU A 48 -6.22 5.58 -0.05
N GLY A 49 -5.02 5.43 0.53
CA GLY A 49 -3.94 6.42 0.50
C GLY A 49 -4.00 7.48 1.59
N HIS A 50 -4.84 7.30 2.60
CA HIS A 50 -4.95 8.18 3.76
C HIS A 50 -4.15 7.63 4.94
N MET A 51 -2.96 8.20 5.16
CA MET A 51 -2.03 7.78 6.20
C MET A 51 -2.38 8.43 7.56
N PRO A 52 -2.38 7.68 8.68
CA PRO A 52 -2.63 8.27 9.99
C PRO A 52 -1.48 9.16 10.45
N THR A 53 -1.81 10.15 11.27
CA THR A 53 -0.81 10.98 11.94
C THR A 53 -0.25 10.28 13.17
N VAL A 54 1.01 10.56 13.51
CA VAL A 54 1.64 10.01 14.73
C VAL A 54 0.88 10.44 15.99
N GLN A 55 0.31 11.65 16.02
CA GLN A 55 -0.50 12.12 17.15
C GLN A 55 -1.77 11.28 17.33
N LEU A 56 -2.43 10.87 16.24
CA LEU A 56 -3.59 9.99 16.29
C LEU A 56 -3.21 8.63 16.87
N LEU A 57 -2.09 8.05 16.40
CA LEU A 57 -1.61 6.76 16.88
C LEU A 57 -1.25 6.80 18.37
N LYS A 58 -0.59 7.87 18.83
CA LYS A 58 -0.28 8.08 20.25
C LYS A 58 -1.55 8.22 21.10
N LYS A 59 -2.53 8.99 20.62
CA LYS A 59 -3.79 9.24 21.34
C LYS A 59 -4.56 7.96 21.66
N TYR A 60 -4.51 6.96 20.77
CA TYR A 60 -5.25 5.71 20.92
C TYR A 60 -4.37 4.49 21.22
N ASP A 61 -3.09 4.69 21.55
CA ASP A 61 -2.14 3.61 21.84
C ASP A 61 -2.06 2.56 20.71
N LEU A 62 -1.75 3.05 19.51
CA LEU A 62 -1.66 2.29 18.25
C LEU A 62 -0.31 2.53 17.54
N MET A 63 0.77 2.71 18.32
CA MET A 63 2.11 2.98 17.76
C MET A 63 2.69 1.83 16.93
N GLN A 64 2.13 0.63 17.02
CA GLN A 64 2.44 -0.51 16.14
C GLN A 64 2.25 -0.17 14.65
N PHE A 65 1.35 0.77 14.33
CA PHE A 65 1.11 1.22 12.96
C PHE A 65 2.09 2.28 12.46
N ALA A 66 2.98 2.80 13.31
CA ALA A 66 3.84 3.94 12.94
C ALA A 66 4.85 3.56 11.84
N GLU A 67 5.56 2.45 12.03
CA GLU A 67 6.52 1.94 11.03
C GLU A 67 5.83 1.47 9.75
N VAL A 68 4.65 0.85 9.88
CA VAL A 68 3.80 0.47 8.74
C VAL A 68 3.38 1.70 7.93
N THR A 69 2.92 2.76 8.60
CA THR A 69 2.49 3.99 7.91
C THR A 69 3.65 4.65 7.16
N LYS A 70 4.82 4.71 7.82
CA LYS A 70 6.03 5.27 7.24
C LYS A 70 6.48 4.46 6.01
N SER A 71 6.56 3.15 6.14
CA SER A 71 7.04 2.26 5.09
C SER A 71 6.17 2.33 3.83
N VAL A 72 4.84 2.32 3.98
CA VAL A 72 3.92 2.45 2.84
C VAL A 72 4.08 3.82 2.17
N SER A 73 4.13 4.91 2.95
CA SER A 73 4.31 6.27 2.43
C SER A 73 5.62 6.42 1.65
N GLU A 74 6.68 5.77 2.12
CA GLU A 74 8.00 5.81 1.51
C GLU A 74 8.19 4.80 0.37
N GLY A 75 7.27 3.85 0.17
CA GLY A 75 7.52 2.73 -0.74
C GLY A 75 8.67 1.83 -0.27
N ASN A 76 8.87 1.71 1.04
CA ASN A 76 9.94 0.93 1.64
C ASN A 76 9.43 -0.47 2.02
N LEU A 77 9.59 -1.43 1.10
CA LEU A 77 9.10 -2.80 1.30
C LEU A 77 9.85 -3.53 2.43
N LEU A 78 11.15 -3.29 2.55
CA LEU A 78 11.98 -3.89 3.61
C LEU A 78 11.45 -3.49 4.99
N LEU A 79 11.29 -2.18 5.23
CA LEU A 79 10.76 -1.67 6.48
C LEU A 79 9.31 -2.11 6.73
N LEU A 80 8.51 -2.28 5.67
CA LEU A 80 7.15 -2.80 5.80
C LEU A 80 7.16 -4.23 6.32
N ASN A 81 7.97 -5.11 5.72
CA ASN A 81 8.11 -6.50 6.16
C ASN A 81 8.57 -6.55 7.63
N ASP A 82 9.62 -5.81 7.98
CA ASP A 82 10.14 -5.75 9.34
C ASP A 82 9.07 -5.29 10.35
N ALA A 83 8.31 -4.25 10.01
CA ALA A 83 7.25 -3.71 10.86
C ALA A 83 6.10 -4.70 11.07
N LEU A 84 5.71 -5.44 10.04
CA LEU A 84 4.67 -6.47 10.12
C LEU A 84 5.13 -7.65 10.96
N THR A 85 6.37 -8.12 10.78
CA THR A 85 6.96 -9.20 11.58
C THR A 85 7.12 -8.80 13.06
N LYS A 86 7.65 -7.61 13.33
CA LYS A 86 7.87 -7.09 14.69
C LYS A 86 6.58 -7.01 15.52
N HIS A 87 5.44 -6.78 14.87
CA HIS A 87 4.13 -6.64 15.52
C HIS A 87 3.13 -7.71 15.10
N GLU A 88 3.60 -8.84 14.55
CA GLU A 88 2.78 -9.90 13.96
C GLU A 88 1.72 -10.42 14.93
N THR A 89 2.10 -10.77 16.16
CA THR A 89 1.17 -11.28 17.18
C THR A 89 0.04 -10.30 17.47
N PHE A 90 0.32 -8.99 17.49
CA PHE A 90 -0.68 -7.96 17.70
C PHE A 90 -1.65 -7.89 16.52
N PHE A 91 -1.14 -7.85 15.29
CA PHE A 91 -1.96 -7.74 14.08
C PHE A 91 -2.81 -9.00 13.81
N ILE A 92 -2.28 -10.20 14.12
CA ILE A 92 -3.03 -11.46 14.04
C ILE A 92 -4.13 -11.48 15.09
N ARG A 93 -3.84 -11.13 16.34
CA ARG A 93 -4.85 -11.09 17.41
C ARG A 93 -5.96 -10.08 17.12
N CYS A 94 -5.65 -8.98 16.44
CA CYS A 94 -6.63 -8.01 15.97
C CYS A 94 -7.38 -8.45 14.70
N GLY A 95 -6.96 -9.53 14.03
CA GLY A 95 -7.59 -10.03 12.81
C GLY A 95 -7.36 -9.17 11.57
N ILE A 96 -6.33 -8.32 11.56
CA ILE A 96 -6.07 -7.36 10.47
C ILE A 96 -4.80 -7.65 9.67
N PHE A 97 -4.03 -8.68 10.05
CA PHE A 97 -2.74 -9.01 9.40
C PHE A 97 -2.87 -9.16 7.88
N LEU A 98 -3.88 -9.90 7.40
CA LEU A 98 -4.13 -10.10 5.97
C LEU A 98 -4.52 -8.82 5.23
N ILE A 99 -5.16 -7.86 5.93
CA ILE A 99 -5.48 -6.55 5.35
C ILE A 99 -4.21 -5.71 5.23
N LEU A 100 -3.35 -5.76 6.24
CA LEU A 100 -2.06 -5.07 6.23
C LEU A 100 -1.11 -5.63 5.16
N GLU A 101 -1.13 -6.93 4.90
CA GLU A 101 -0.36 -7.54 3.80
C GLU A 101 -0.72 -6.93 2.43
N LYS A 102 -1.97 -6.49 2.22
CA LYS A 102 -2.39 -5.82 0.98
C LYS A 102 -1.72 -4.46 0.79
N LEU A 103 -1.17 -3.85 1.84
CA LEU A 103 -0.40 -2.60 1.74
C LEU A 103 0.89 -2.78 0.92
N LYS A 104 1.38 -4.02 0.74
CA LYS A 104 2.53 -4.31 -0.15
C LYS A 104 2.28 -3.82 -1.56
N ILE A 105 1.06 -3.97 -2.10
CA ILE A 105 0.68 -3.51 -3.44
C ILE A 105 0.91 -2.00 -3.58
N ILE A 106 0.43 -1.23 -2.61
CA ILE A 106 0.55 0.23 -2.59
C ILE A 106 2.01 0.65 -2.37
N THR A 107 2.74 -0.12 -1.57
CA THR A 107 4.15 0.12 -1.30
C THR A 107 5.00 -0.09 -2.56
N TYR A 108 4.76 -1.16 -3.34
CA TYR A 108 5.34 -1.35 -4.67
C TYR A 108 5.02 -0.17 -5.59
N ARG A 109 3.75 0.25 -5.65
CA ARG A 109 3.34 1.42 -6.44
C ARG A 109 4.12 2.66 -6.03
N ASN A 110 4.27 2.93 -4.74
CA ASN A 110 4.96 4.11 -4.23
C ASN A 110 6.47 4.06 -4.49
N LEU A 111 7.09 2.88 -4.39
CA LEU A 111 8.49 2.65 -4.78
C LEU A 111 8.69 2.97 -6.27
N PHE A 112 7.86 2.40 -7.14
CA PHE A 112 7.97 2.61 -8.59
C PHE A 112 7.64 4.04 -9.00
N LYS A 113 6.72 4.70 -8.31
CA LYS A 113 6.47 6.14 -8.45
C LYS A 113 7.73 6.94 -8.13
N LYS A 114 8.47 6.60 -7.06
CA LYS A 114 9.75 7.25 -6.74
C LYS A 114 10.80 7.03 -7.83
N VAL A 115 10.95 5.81 -8.34
CA VAL A 115 11.83 5.53 -9.49
C VAL A 115 11.49 6.42 -10.68
N TYR A 116 10.20 6.55 -11.01
CA TYR A 116 9.73 7.45 -12.07
C TYR A 116 10.08 8.93 -11.82
N LEU A 117 9.83 9.42 -10.61
CA LEU A 117 10.12 10.82 -10.25
C LEU A 117 11.63 11.14 -10.29
N LEU A 118 12.47 10.15 -9.99
CA LEU A 118 13.93 10.28 -10.04
C LEU A 118 14.45 10.29 -11.48
N LEU A 119 13.98 9.35 -12.32
CA LEU A 119 14.45 9.22 -13.70
C LEU A 119 13.85 10.23 -14.68
N LYS A 120 12.69 10.82 -14.35
CA LYS A 120 12.02 11.89 -15.12
C LYS A 120 11.83 11.56 -16.61
N THR A 121 11.46 10.32 -16.91
CA THR A 121 11.17 9.84 -18.27
C THR A 121 9.87 9.04 -18.31
N HIS A 122 9.18 9.08 -19.44
CA HIS A 122 7.97 8.28 -19.67
C HIS A 122 8.26 6.87 -20.21
N GLN A 123 9.52 6.53 -20.46
CA GLN A 123 9.96 5.21 -20.90
C GLN A 123 11.06 4.71 -19.94
N LEU A 124 10.68 3.90 -18.96
CA LEU A 124 11.56 3.47 -17.87
C LEU A 124 12.09 2.08 -18.14
N SER A 125 13.41 1.88 -18.06
CA SER A 125 14.00 0.53 -18.16
C SER A 125 13.47 -0.37 -17.04
N LEU A 126 13.18 -1.63 -17.37
CA LEU A 126 12.81 -2.64 -16.36
C LEU A 126 13.93 -2.87 -15.34
N ASP A 127 15.20 -2.72 -15.76
CA ASP A 127 16.37 -2.81 -14.86
C ASP A 127 16.33 -1.78 -13.72
N ALA A 128 15.76 -0.60 -13.96
CA ALA A 128 15.68 0.42 -12.92
C ALA A 128 14.75 -0.02 -11.78
N PHE A 129 13.66 -0.71 -12.10
CA PHE A 129 12.76 -1.29 -11.11
C PHE A 129 13.41 -2.51 -10.45
N LEU A 130 14.13 -3.34 -11.21
CA LEU A 130 14.88 -4.46 -10.66
C LEU A 130 15.90 -4.01 -9.60
N ILE A 131 16.67 -2.97 -9.89
CA ILE A 131 17.62 -2.37 -8.94
C ILE A 131 16.88 -1.87 -7.69
N ALA A 132 15.75 -1.20 -7.86
CA ALA A 132 14.95 -0.72 -6.73
C ALA A 132 14.42 -1.87 -5.85
N LEU A 133 13.98 -2.98 -6.45
CA LEU A 133 13.51 -4.16 -5.72
C LEU A 133 14.66 -4.89 -5.00
N LYS A 134 15.83 -5.03 -5.64
CA LYS A 134 17.03 -5.57 -5.00
C LYS A 134 17.49 -4.70 -3.83
N PHE A 135 17.40 -3.37 -3.96
CA PHE A 135 17.68 -2.45 -2.87
C PHE A 135 16.72 -2.61 -1.70
N MET A 136 15.48 -3.05 -1.97
CA MET A 136 14.50 -3.44 -0.94
C MET A 136 14.66 -4.89 -0.44
N GLN A 137 15.71 -5.60 -0.87
CA GLN A 137 15.99 -6.99 -0.49
C GLN A 137 14.83 -7.96 -0.81
N VAL A 138 14.14 -7.75 -1.94
CA VAL A 138 13.20 -8.75 -2.45
C VAL A 138 14.01 -9.96 -2.94
N GLU A 139 13.79 -11.11 -2.31
CA GLU A 139 14.49 -12.36 -2.62
C GLU A 139 14.20 -12.83 -4.05
N ASP A 140 15.22 -13.39 -4.71
CA ASP A 140 15.15 -14.01 -6.04
C ASP A 140 14.49 -13.15 -7.14
N VAL A 141 14.50 -11.83 -6.98
CA VAL A 141 13.87 -10.93 -7.95
C VAL A 141 14.67 -10.85 -9.25
N ASP A 142 13.98 -11.09 -10.36
CA ASP A 142 14.47 -10.96 -11.73
C ASP A 142 13.54 -10.06 -12.57
N ILE A 143 13.81 -9.99 -13.88
CA ILE A 143 13.02 -9.17 -14.79
C ILE A 143 11.60 -9.70 -14.98
N ASP A 144 11.39 -11.02 -14.89
CA ASP A 144 10.07 -11.62 -15.04
C ASP A 144 9.19 -11.27 -13.83
N GLU A 145 9.77 -11.27 -12.63
CA GLU A 145 9.07 -10.81 -11.42
C GLU A 145 8.75 -9.30 -11.48
N VAL A 146 9.68 -8.48 -11.99
CA VAL A 146 9.41 -7.04 -12.25
C VAL A 146 8.22 -6.87 -13.21
N GLN A 147 8.20 -7.63 -14.31
CA GLN A 147 7.09 -7.58 -15.26
C GLN A 147 5.78 -8.03 -14.63
N CYS A 148 5.80 -9.08 -13.80
CA CYS A 148 4.64 -9.57 -13.07
C CYS A 148 4.06 -8.49 -12.14
N ILE A 149 4.90 -7.84 -11.33
CA ILE A 149 4.47 -6.77 -10.42
C ILE A 149 3.90 -5.59 -11.22
N LEU A 150 4.59 -5.16 -12.28
CA LEU A 150 4.13 -4.06 -13.13
C LEU A 150 2.81 -4.38 -13.82
N ALA A 151 2.65 -5.59 -14.36
CA ALA A 151 1.43 -6.03 -15.01
C ALA A 151 0.24 -6.01 -14.03
N ASN A 152 0.44 -6.48 -12.80
CA ASN A 152 -0.57 -6.40 -11.76
C ASN A 152 -0.92 -4.95 -11.39
N LEU A 153 0.06 -4.07 -11.24
CA LEU A 153 -0.17 -2.66 -10.94
C LEU A 153 -0.88 -1.92 -12.10
N ILE A 154 -0.60 -2.28 -13.34
CA ILE A 154 -1.31 -1.75 -14.51
C ILE A 154 -2.75 -2.26 -14.55
N TYR A 155 -2.94 -3.57 -14.39
CA TYR A 155 -4.26 -4.21 -14.38
C TYR A 155 -5.16 -3.62 -13.29
N MET A 156 -4.63 -3.40 -12.08
CA MET A 156 -5.34 -2.76 -10.98
C MET A 156 -5.43 -1.23 -11.11
N GLY A 157 -5.02 -0.61 -12.22
CA GLY A 157 -5.14 0.85 -12.43
C GLY A 157 -4.20 1.73 -11.60
N HIS A 158 -3.29 1.13 -10.83
CA HIS A 158 -2.30 1.83 -10.00
C HIS A 158 -1.21 2.52 -10.83
N ILE A 159 -0.96 2.01 -12.04
CA ILE A 159 -0.07 2.57 -13.06
C ILE A 159 -0.81 2.67 -14.39
N LYS A 160 -0.78 3.84 -15.02
CA LYS A 160 -1.28 4.04 -16.39
C LYS A 160 -0.14 3.90 -17.38
N GLY A 161 -0.07 2.77 -18.07
CA GLY A 161 0.99 2.46 -19.03
C GLY A 161 0.90 1.05 -19.58
N TYR A 162 1.94 0.63 -20.30
CA TYR A 162 2.11 -0.73 -20.80
C TYR A 162 3.59 -1.13 -20.78
N ILE A 163 3.85 -2.44 -20.82
CA ILE A 163 5.21 -2.99 -20.91
C ILE A 163 5.56 -3.19 -22.38
N SER A 164 6.65 -2.59 -22.84
CA SER A 164 7.27 -2.85 -24.14
C SER A 164 8.31 -3.96 -23.98
N HIS A 165 7.94 -5.19 -24.33
CA HIS A 165 8.85 -6.33 -24.23
C HIS A 165 10.07 -6.22 -25.14
N GLN A 166 9.90 -5.70 -26.37
CA GLN A 166 11.01 -5.53 -27.31
C GLN A 166 12.11 -4.61 -26.77
N HIS A 167 11.74 -3.56 -26.02
CA HIS A 167 12.69 -2.58 -25.50
C HIS A 167 13.00 -2.76 -24.02
N GLN A 168 12.38 -3.73 -23.34
CA GLN A 168 12.48 -3.92 -21.89
C GLN A 168 12.18 -2.62 -21.13
N LYS A 169 11.05 -1.98 -21.45
CA LYS A 169 10.62 -0.73 -20.80
C LYS A 169 9.18 -0.75 -20.34
N LEU A 170 8.92 -0.10 -19.23
CA LEU A 170 7.60 0.42 -18.89
C LEU A 170 7.38 1.76 -19.61
N VAL A 171 6.35 1.83 -20.45
CA VAL A 171 5.93 3.08 -21.10
C VAL A 171 4.70 3.62 -20.37
N VAL A 172 4.86 4.75 -19.69
CA VAL A 172 3.79 5.34 -18.86
C VAL A 172 3.11 6.53 -19.52
N SER A 173 1.87 6.81 -19.12
CA SER A 173 1.11 7.98 -19.55
C SER A 173 1.88 9.28 -19.30
N LYS A 174 1.73 10.24 -20.23
CA LYS A 174 2.22 11.61 -20.03
C LYS A 174 1.40 12.38 -18.99
N GLN A 175 0.15 11.96 -18.77
CA GLN A 175 -0.76 12.57 -17.82
C GLN A 175 -1.02 11.62 -16.66
N ASN A 176 -0.62 12.01 -15.46
CA ASN A 176 -0.87 11.30 -14.20
C ASN A 176 -0.62 9.78 -14.29
N PRO A 177 0.63 9.34 -14.60
CA PRO A 177 0.96 7.93 -14.75
C PRO A 177 0.74 7.10 -13.47
N PHE A 178 0.70 7.75 -12.31
CA PHE A 178 0.40 7.14 -11.01
C PHE A 178 -0.80 7.87 -10.38
N PRO A 179 -2.05 7.46 -10.67
CA PRO A 179 -3.26 8.10 -10.16
C PRO A 179 -3.34 8.08 -8.63
N PRO A 180 -4.09 9.01 -7.99
CA PRO A 180 -4.37 8.94 -6.55
C PRO A 180 -5.03 7.61 -6.16
N LEU A 181 -4.63 7.03 -5.02
CA LEU A 181 -5.12 5.71 -4.58
C LEU A 181 -6.64 5.66 -4.37
N SER A 182 -7.22 6.76 -3.88
CA SER A 182 -8.66 6.94 -3.74
C SER A 182 -9.46 6.91 -5.05
N THR A 183 -8.79 7.01 -6.20
CA THR A 183 -9.43 6.94 -7.54
C THR A 183 -9.32 5.57 -8.19
N VAL A 184 -8.65 4.63 -7.52
CA VAL A 184 -8.32 3.29 -8.03
C VAL A 184 -9.06 2.18 -7.26
N CYS A 185 -9.60 2.50 -6.08
CA CYS A 185 -10.40 1.59 -5.25
C CYS A 185 -11.88 1.67 -5.59
#